data_AF-A0A968D451-F1
#
_entry.id   AF-A0A968D451-F1
#
_cell.length_a   1.000
_cell.length_b   1.000
_cell.length_c   1.000
_cell.angle_alpha   90.00
_cell.angle_beta   90.00
_cell.angle_gamma   90.00
#
_symmetry.space_group_name_H-M   'P 1'
#
loop_
_entity.id
_entity.type
_entity.pdbx_description
1 polymer ?
#
loop_
_entity_poly.entity_id
_entity_poly.type
_entity_poly.pdbx_seq_one_letter_code
_entity_poly.pdbx_strand_id
1 'polypeptide(L)'
;VALETPDEGDPQIVIGREHHGVQATKSLHQSFFRSPEYQRIAEIGAELKDLIEPSAYVTRGNEQRDVETFSEAIDWLMEQAKKGQSIQRYKGLGEMNPEQLWDTTVNPETRRLMQV
;
A
#
# COMPACT_ATOMS: atom_id res chain seq x y z
N VAL A 1 17.87 -5.17 -17.42
CA VAL A 1 17.86 -6.39 -16.60
C VAL A 1 18.64 -7.44 -17.36
N ALA A 2 19.60 -8.10 -16.73
CA ALA A 2 20.41 -9.17 -17.32
C ALA A 2 20.41 -10.39 -16.40
N LEU A 3 20.49 -11.59 -16.98
CA LEU A 3 20.77 -12.81 -16.24
C LEU A 3 22.28 -13.05 -16.31
N GLU A 4 22.93 -13.10 -15.16
CA GLU A 4 24.36 -13.35 -15.05
C GLU A 4 24.58 -14.71 -14.37
N THR A 5 25.50 -15.49 -14.95
CA THR A 5 25.98 -16.75 -14.39
C THR A 5 27.46 -16.54 -14.05
N PRO A 6 27.78 -16.18 -12.79
CA PRO A 6 29.16 -15.99 -12.39
C PRO A 6 29.94 -17.31 -12.47
N ASP A 7 31.26 -17.22 -12.67
CA ASP A 7 32.15 -18.40 -12.75
C ASP A 7 32.11 -19.26 -11.48
N GLU A 8 31.78 -18.64 -10.34
CA GLU A 8 31.58 -19.28 -9.05
C GLU A 8 30.30 -18.73 -8.39
N GLY A 9 29.32 -19.60 -8.11
CA GLY A 9 28.05 -19.25 -7.44
C GLY A 9 26.80 -19.49 -8.28
N ASP A 10 25.64 -19.18 -7.68
CA ASP A 10 24.34 -19.37 -8.32
C ASP A 10 24.03 -18.26 -9.35
N PRO A 11 23.24 -18.57 -10.40
CA PRO A 11 22.73 -17.56 -11.33
C PRO A 11 22.00 -16.42 -10.61
N GLN A 12 22.22 -15.19 -11.06
CA GLN A 12 21.63 -13.99 -10.49
C GLN A 12 21.01 -13.09 -11.56
N ILE A 13 19.95 -12.38 -11.18
CA ILE A 13 19.37 -11.33 -12.03
C ILE A 13 19.96 -9.99 -11.62
N VAL A 14 20.58 -9.29 -12.56
CA VAL A 14 21.16 -7.98 -12.34
C VAL A 14 20.28 -6.89 -12.94
N ILE A 15 19.89 -5.96 -12.07
CA ILE A 15 19.02 -4.81 -12.39
C ILE A 15 19.85 -3.54 -12.26
N GLY A 16 20.20 -2.95 -13.39
CA GLY A 16 20.72 -1.59 -13.46
C GLY A 16 19.58 -0.58 -13.52
N ARG A 17 19.66 0.47 -12.70
CA ARG A 17 18.76 1.62 -12.72
C ARG A 17 19.61 2.89 -12.82
N GLU A 18 19.30 3.74 -13.79
CA GLU A 18 19.84 5.09 -13.87
C GLU A 18 18.78 6.09 -13.42
N HIS A 19 19.13 6.99 -12.51
CA HIS A 19 18.23 8.04 -12.05
C HIS A 19 19.03 9.31 -11.73
N HIS A 20 18.71 10.41 -12.41
CA HIS A 20 19.45 11.68 -12.31
C HIS A 20 20.97 11.53 -12.48
N GLY A 21 21.40 10.71 -13.45
CA GLY A 21 22.82 10.47 -13.73
C GLY A 21 23.54 9.55 -12.73
N VAL A 22 22.86 9.08 -11.68
CA VAL A 22 23.39 8.06 -10.77
C VAL A 22 22.98 6.68 -11.29
N GLN A 23 23.97 5.84 -11.57
CA GLN A 23 23.76 4.44 -11.91
C GLN A 23 23.85 3.58 -10.65
N ALA A 24 22.80 2.81 -10.38
CA ALA A 24 22.74 1.87 -9.29
C ALA A 24 22.44 0.47 -9.84
N THR A 25 23.25 -0.50 -9.45
CA THR A 25 23.08 -1.90 -9.82
C THR A 25 22.66 -2.70 -8.59
N LYS A 26 21.64 -3.55 -8.75
CA LYS A 26 21.19 -4.50 -7.74
C LYS A 26 21.19 -5.91 -8.31
N SER A 27 21.79 -6.84 -7.58
CA SER A 27 21.77 -8.26 -7.91
C SER A 27 20.73 -8.99 -7.08
N LEU A 28 19.89 -9.80 -7.73
CA LEU A 28 18.90 -10.67 -7.12
C LEU A 28 19.38 -12.11 -7.27
N HIS A 29 19.84 -12.71 -6.17
CA HIS A 29 20.26 -14.09 -6.11
C HIS A 29 19.06 -15.05 -6.11
N GLN A 30 19.29 -16.32 -6.45
CA GLN A 30 18.25 -17.35 -6.40
C GLN A 30 17.56 -17.45 -5.02
N SER A 31 18.30 -17.21 -3.93
CA SER A 31 17.78 -17.21 -2.56
C SER A 31 16.69 -16.16 -2.33
N PHE A 32 16.71 -15.04 -3.04
CA PHE A 32 15.67 -14.01 -2.97
C PHE A 32 14.30 -14.59 -3.38
N PHE A 33 14.24 -15.36 -4.46
CA PHE A 33 12.99 -15.95 -4.96
C PHE A 33 12.46 -17.08 -4.07
N ARG A 34 13.33 -17.64 -3.22
CA ARG A 34 12.95 -18.65 -2.21
C ARG A 34 12.61 -18.01 -0.87
N SER A 35 12.76 -16.70 -0.71
CA SER A 35 12.47 -16.03 0.56
C SER A 35 10.96 -16.00 0.82
N PRO A 36 10.53 -16.07 2.09
CA PRO A 36 9.11 -15.98 2.45
C PRO A 36 8.45 -14.70 1.94
N GLU A 37 9.19 -13.58 1.91
CA GLU A 37 8.69 -12.29 1.46
C GLU A 37 8.39 -12.31 -0.04
N TYR A 38 9.31 -12.81 -0.87
CA TYR A 38 9.07 -12.92 -2.30
C TYR A 38 7.93 -13.90 -2.61
N GLN A 39 7.89 -15.04 -1.93
CA GLN A 39 6.81 -16.01 -2.09
C GLN A 39 5.46 -15.36 -1.83
N ARG A 40 5.35 -14.56 -0.76
CA ARG A 40 4.09 -13.85 -0.45
C ARG A 40 3.71 -12.83 -1.52
N ILE A 41 4.68 -12.11 -2.08
CA ILE A 41 4.45 -11.18 -3.18
C ILE A 41 4.00 -11.93 -4.44
N ALA A 42 4.62 -13.07 -4.74
CA ALA A 42 4.31 -13.89 -5.90
C ALA A 42 2.91 -14.52 -5.82
N GLU A 43 2.50 -14.99 -4.64
CA GLU A 43 1.14 -15.48 -4.37
C GLU A 43 0.09 -14.41 -4.70
N ILE A 44 0.23 -13.22 -4.11
CA ILE A 44 -0.68 -12.09 -4.35
C ILE A 44 -0.63 -11.68 -5.83
N GLY A 45 0.56 -11.65 -6.43
CA GLY A 45 0.73 -11.34 -7.85
C GLY A 45 -0.01 -12.31 -8.76
N ALA A 46 0.00 -13.61 -8.43
CA ALA A 46 -0.73 -14.63 -9.18
C ALA A 46 -2.25 -14.47 -9.05
N GLU A 47 -2.76 -14.12 -7.87
CA GLU A 47 -4.18 -13.83 -7.67
C GLU A 47 -4.65 -12.58 -8.43
N LEU A 48 -3.79 -11.56 -8.54
CA LEU A 48 -4.14 -10.27 -9.17
C LEU A 48 -3.95 -10.23 -10.69
N LYS A 49 -3.02 -11.01 -11.24
CA LYS A 49 -2.57 -10.89 -12.64
C LYS A 49 -3.71 -10.96 -13.66
N ASP A 50 -4.67 -11.85 -13.44
CA ASP A 50 -5.78 -12.11 -14.37
C ASP A 50 -7.13 -11.68 -13.79
N LEU A 51 -7.11 -10.90 -12.70
CA LEU A 51 -8.34 -10.44 -12.03
C LEU A 51 -9.04 -9.30 -12.80
N ILE A 52 -8.28 -8.48 -13.52
CA ILE A 52 -8.78 -7.31 -14.25
C ILE A 52 -8.77 -7.63 -15.74
N GLU A 53 -9.96 -7.81 -16.30
CA GLU A 53 -10.16 -8.07 -17.71
C GLU A 53 -10.28 -6.75 -18.51
N PRO A 54 -10.12 -6.80 -19.84
CA PRO A 54 -10.41 -5.66 -20.70
C PRO A 54 -11.84 -5.15 -20.45
N SER A 55 -11.99 -3.83 -20.36
CA SER A 55 -13.27 -3.16 -20.04
C SER A 55 -13.77 -3.35 -18.60
N ALA A 56 -12.89 -3.74 -17.67
CA ALA A 56 -13.19 -3.69 -16.25
C ALA A 56 -13.51 -2.28 -15.78
N TYR A 57 -14.43 -2.18 -14.82
CA TYR A 57 -14.82 -0.94 -14.19
C TYR A 57 -15.03 -1.14 -12.69
N VAL A 58 -14.93 -0.05 -11.95
CA VAL A 58 -15.22 0.03 -10.52
C VAL A 58 -16.38 0.99 -10.30
N THR A 59 -17.26 0.68 -9.34
CA THR A 59 -18.43 1.49 -9.02
C THR A 59 -18.58 1.72 -7.53
N ARG A 60 -19.10 2.89 -7.16
CA ARG A 60 -19.47 3.24 -5.79
C ARG A 60 -20.67 4.17 -5.82
N GLY A 61 -21.79 3.70 -5.28
CA GLY A 61 -23.05 4.43 -5.37
C GLY A 61 -23.50 4.59 -6.82
N ASN A 62 -23.62 5.84 -7.28
CA ASN A 62 -24.04 6.16 -8.65
C ASN A 62 -22.86 6.54 -9.56
N GLU A 63 -21.62 6.53 -9.06
CA GLU A 63 -20.42 6.83 -9.85
C GLU A 63 -19.75 5.52 -10.33
N GLN A 64 -19.22 5.54 -11.55
CA GLN A 64 -18.47 4.45 -12.16
C GLN A 64 -17.22 5.00 -12.84
N ARG A 65 -16.14 4.21 -12.87
CA ARG A 65 -14.92 4.49 -13.62
C ARG A 65 -14.35 3.21 -14.21
N ASP A 66 -13.95 3.28 -15.48
CA ASP A 66 -13.21 2.21 -16.15
C ASP A 66 -11.76 2.19 -15.64
N VAL A 67 -11.20 0.99 -15.45
CA VAL A 67 -9.88 0.81 -14.84
C VAL A 67 -9.10 -0.28 -15.56
N GLU A 68 -7.78 -0.09 -15.65
CA GLU A 68 -6.90 -1.06 -16.31
C GLU A 68 -6.12 -1.92 -15.31
N THR A 69 -6.06 -1.48 -14.04
CA THR A 69 -5.33 -2.20 -12.99
C THR A 69 -6.11 -2.23 -11.68
N PHE A 70 -5.84 -3.25 -10.87
CA PHE A 70 -6.44 -3.35 -9.54
C PHE A 70 -6.04 -2.18 -8.62
N SER A 71 -4.80 -1.68 -8.76
CA SER A 71 -4.33 -0.51 -7.99
C SER A 71 -5.16 0.73 -8.30
N GLU A 72 -5.47 0.97 -9.58
CA GLU A 72 -6.30 2.10 -9.99
C GLU A 72 -7.72 2.04 -9.39
N ALA A 73 -8.31 0.83 -9.36
CA ALA A 73 -9.61 0.61 -8.73
C ALA A 73 -9.60 0.96 -7.24
N ILE A 74 -8.56 0.51 -6.51
CA ILE A 74 -8.40 0.81 -5.08
C ILE A 74 -8.18 2.30 -4.85
N ASP A 75 -7.31 2.94 -5.62
CA ASP A 75 -7.03 4.37 -5.49
C ASP A 75 -8.30 5.19 -5.72
N TRP A 76 -9.07 4.87 -6.76
CA TRP A 76 -10.35 5.52 -7.01
C TRP A 76 -11.34 5.30 -5.87
N LEU A 77 -11.51 4.08 -5.37
CA LEU A 77 -12.41 3.79 -4.24
C LEU A 77 -12.02 4.58 -2.98
N MET A 78 -10.72 4.71 -2.70
CA MET A 78 -10.21 5.46 -1.56
C MET A 78 -10.43 6.96 -1.72
N GLU A 79 -10.29 7.51 -2.92
CA GLU A 79 -10.63 8.89 -3.22
C GLU A 79 -12.12 9.15 -3.04
N GLN A 80 -12.97 8.29 -3.61
CA GLN A 80 -14.41 8.37 -3.41
C GLN A 80 -14.74 8.32 -1.92
N ALA A 81 -14.13 7.42 -1.15
CA ALA A 81 -14.37 7.28 0.28
C ALA A 81 -14.11 8.57 1.05
N LYS A 82 -13.08 9.32 0.67
CA LYS A 82 -12.71 10.61 1.29
C LYS A 82 -13.59 11.77 0.85
N LYS A 83 -14.27 11.70 -0.30
CA LYS A 83 -15.14 12.80 -0.77
C LYS A 83 -16.19 13.15 0.29
N GLY A 84 -16.28 14.44 0.60
CA GLY A 84 -17.24 14.97 1.58
C GLY A 84 -16.86 14.78 3.05
N GLN A 85 -15.73 14.13 3.36
CA GLN A 85 -15.25 13.99 4.73
C GLN A 85 -14.24 15.09 5.07
N SER A 86 -14.47 15.77 6.19
CA SER A 86 -13.46 16.63 6.81
C SER A 86 -12.71 15.85 7.88
N ILE A 87 -11.39 15.72 7.73
CA ILE A 87 -10.54 15.01 8.70
C ILE A 87 -9.82 16.06 9.56
N GLN A 88 -10.08 16.05 10.86
CA GLN A 88 -9.36 16.87 11.84
C GLN A 88 -8.49 15.97 12.73
N ARG A 89 -7.20 16.28 12.82
CA ARG A 89 -6.27 15.63 13.73
C ARG A 89 -5.96 16.57 14.89
N TYR A 90 -6.54 16.30 16.05
CA TYR A 90 -6.24 17.00 17.30
C TYR A 90 -4.77 16.82 17.67
N LYS A 91 -4.03 17.92 17.86
CA LYS A 91 -2.62 17.89 18.31
C LYS A 91 -2.49 18.17 19.80
N GLY A 92 -3.47 18.85 20.39
CA GLY A 92 -3.60 19.02 21.82
C GLY A 92 -5.05 18.98 22.28
N LEU A 93 -5.26 18.77 23.59
CA LEU A 93 -6.59 18.73 24.19
C LEU A 93 -7.33 20.08 24.08
N GLY A 94 -6.60 21.19 24.00
CA GLY A 94 -7.18 22.53 23.84
C GLY A 94 -7.80 22.80 22.46
N GLU A 95 -7.64 21.90 21.49
CA GLU A 95 -8.33 21.97 20.19
C GLU A 95 -9.73 21.35 20.23
N MET A 96 -10.06 20.65 21.32
CA MET A 96 -11.37 20.04 21.53
C MET A 96 -12.28 21.00 22.30
N ASN A 97 -13.56 21.02 21.95
CA ASN A 97 -14.54 21.68 22.82
C ASN A 97 -14.81 20.82 24.08
N PRO A 98 -15.42 21.39 25.14
CA PRO A 98 -15.61 20.66 26.41
C PRO A 98 -16.42 19.36 26.28
N GLU A 99 -17.46 19.35 25.44
CA GLU A 99 -18.29 18.16 25.20
C GLU A 99 -17.49 17.04 24.53
N GLN A 100 -16.73 17.38 23.48
CA GLN A 100 -15.83 16.44 22.80
C GLN A 100 -14.78 15.87 23.76
N LEU A 101 -14.18 16.70 24.61
CA LEU A 101 -13.19 16.25 25.59
C LEU A 101 -13.82 15.29 26.61
N TRP A 102 -15.02 15.58 27.10
CA TRP A 102 -15.74 14.71 28.02
C TRP A 102 -16.03 13.35 27.39
N ASP A 103 -16.65 13.35 26.20
CA ASP A 103 -17.10 12.14 25.51
C ASP A 103 -15.94 11.26 25.03
N THR A 104 -14.81 11.84 24.66
CA THR A 104 -13.68 11.09 24.07
C THR A 104 -12.60 10.70 25.08
N THR A 105 -12.41 11.50 26.13
CA THR A 105 -11.21 11.39 26.99
C THR A 105 -11.54 11.19 28.47
N VAL A 106 -12.58 11.84 29.01
CA VAL A 106 -12.79 11.92 30.46
C VAL A 106 -13.85 10.93 30.97
N ASN A 107 -14.93 10.74 30.22
CA ASN A 107 -16.07 9.91 30.63
C ASN A 107 -15.62 8.46 30.94
N PRO A 108 -15.83 7.94 32.16
CA PRO A 108 -15.46 6.58 32.54
C PRO A 108 -16.02 5.46 31.64
N GLU A 109 -17.15 5.70 30.98
CA GLU A 109 -17.82 4.72 30.13
C GLU A 109 -17.19 4.61 28.73
N THR A 110 -16.62 5.69 28.20
CA THR A 110 -16.07 5.76 26.83
C THR A 110 -14.56 5.92 26.79
N ARG A 111 -13.94 6.37 27.88
CA ARG A 111 -12.49 6.63 27.93
C ARG A 111 -11.67 5.36 27.73
N ARG A 112 -10.54 5.51 27.06
CA ARG A 112 -9.51 4.46 26.93
C ARG A 112 -8.27 4.88 27.70
N LEU A 113 -7.99 4.20 28.81
CA LEU A 113 -6.79 4.43 29.61
C LEU A 113 -5.76 3.33 29.32
N MET A 114 -4.50 3.72 29.19
CA MET A 114 -3.38 2.79 29.12
C MET A 114 -2.66 2.79 30.46
N GLN A 115 -2.47 1.61 31.04
CA GLN A 115 -1.67 1.46 32.26
C GLN A 115 -0.18 1.51 31.89
N VAL A 116 0.60 2.23 32.70
CA VAL A 116 2.06 2.33 32.61
C VAL A 116 2.72 1.73 33.83
#